data_AF-A0A3A4R8B5-F1
#
_entry.id   AF-A0A3A4R8B5-F1
#
_cell.length_a   1.000
_cell.length_b   1.000
_cell.length_c   1.000
_cell.angle_alpha   90.00
_cell.angle_beta   90.00
_cell.angle_gamma   90.00
#
_symmetry.space_group_name_H-M   'P 1'
#
loop_
_entity.id
_entity.type
_entity.pdbx_description
1 polymer ?
#
loop_
_entity_poly.entity_id
_entity_poly.type
_entity_poly.pdbx_seq_one_letter_code
_entity_poly.pdbx_strand_id
1 'polypeptide(L)' 'FHDATLRAIAGRKPETLADLDGIAGIGQKKREAYGADVLRVVSAFV' A
#
# COMPACT_ATOMS: atom_id res chain seq x y z
N PHE A 1 -0.66 -9.86 -0.03
CA PHE A 1 0.55 -9.23 0.56
C PHE A 1 1.00 -10.08 1.74
N HIS A 2 2.29 -10.10 2.11
CA HIS A 2 2.71 -10.73 3.36
C HIS A 2 2.37 -9.81 4.55
N ASP A 3 2.27 -10.36 5.76
CA ASP A 3 2.02 -9.59 6.98
C ASP A 3 2.98 -8.42 7.17
N ALA A 4 4.26 -8.61 6.88
CA ALA A 4 5.27 -7.55 6.97
C ALA A 4 4.93 -6.36 6.06
N THR A 5 4.44 -6.62 4.85
CA THR A 5 3.99 -5.59 3.92
C THR A 5 2.70 -4.92 4.41
N LEU A 6 1.74 -5.69 4.94
CA LEU A 6 0.50 -5.13 5.48
C LEU A 6 0.76 -4.22 6.68
N ARG A 7 1.65 -4.62 7.61
CA ARG A 7 2.08 -3.78 8.73
C ARG A 7 2.77 -2.51 8.26
N ALA A 8 3.63 -2.60 7.23
CA ALA A 8 4.30 -1.44 6.66
C ALA A 8 3.29 -0.45 6.02
N ILE A 9 2.29 -0.95 5.28
CA ILE A 9 1.20 -0.11 4.74
C ILE A 9 0.44 0.57 5.88
N ALA A 10 0.00 -0.20 6.88
CA ALA A 10 -0.79 0.32 8.00
C ALA A 10 -0.02 1.37 8.83
N GLY A 11 1.29 1.19 9.00
CA GLY A 11 2.14 2.16 9.69
C GLY A 11 2.39 3.43 8.88
N ARG A 12 2.45 3.33 7.54
CA ARG A 12 2.73 4.48 6.66
C ARG A 12 1.49 5.29 6.30
N LYS A 13 0.30 4.66 6.32
CA LYS A 13 -1.00 5.27 5.95
C LYS A 13 -0.94 6.03 4.61
N PRO A 14 -0.58 5.35 3.50
CA PRO A 14 -0.43 5.99 2.20
C PRO A 14 -1.75 6.58 1.69
N GLU A 15 -1.69 7.77 1.10
CA GLU A 15 -2.86 8.47 0.54
C GLU A 15 -2.80 8.54 -0.99
N THR A 16 -1.60 8.40 -1.56
CA THR A 16 -1.34 8.45 -3.00
C THR A 16 -0.58 7.23 -3.49
N LEU A 17 -0.59 6.98 -4.81
CA LEU A 17 0.16 5.86 -5.40
C LEU A 17 1.67 6.00 -5.20
N ALA A 18 2.18 7.23 -5.15
CA ALA A 18 3.59 7.51 -4.86
C ALA A 18 3.96 7.13 -3.41
N ASP A 19 3.02 7.21 -2.46
CA ASP A 19 3.26 6.79 -1.07
C ASP A 19 3.43 5.28 -0.91
N LEU A 20 3.07 4.50 -1.94
CA LEU A 20 3.35 3.07 -1.98
C LEU A 20 4.80 2.77 -2.40
N ASP A 21 5.55 3.75 -2.90
CA ASP A 21 6.93 3.56 -3.33
C ASP A 21 7.87 3.36 -2.14
N GLY A 22 8.70 2.32 -2.24
CA GLY A 22 9.62 1.95 -1.17
C GLY A 22 8.99 1.10 -0.06
N ILE A 23 7.68 0.79 -0.11
CA ILE A 23 7.10 -0.20 0.80
C ILE A 23 7.57 -1.59 0.42
N ALA A 24 8.32 -2.23 1.33
CA ALA A 24 8.85 -3.58 1.13
C ALA A 24 7.73 -4.59 0.81
N GLY A 25 7.91 -5.31 -0.30
CA GLY A 25 6.92 -6.28 -0.82
C GLY A 25 5.86 -5.71 -1.75
N ILE A 26 5.91 -4.40 -2.03
CA ILE A 26 5.13 -3.70 -3.07
C ILE A 26 6.06 -3.35 -4.25
N GLY A 27 6.23 -4.31 -5.16
CA GLY A 27 6.90 -4.07 -6.45
C GLY A 27 5.98 -3.40 -7.47
N GLN A 28 6.54 -2.98 -8.61
CA GLN A 28 5.81 -2.27 -9.68
C GLN A 28 4.52 -2.99 -10.11
N LYS A 29 4.60 -4.29 -10.45
CA LYS A 29 3.42 -5.08 -10.85
C LYS A 29 2.29 -5.06 -9.81
N LYS A 30 2.61 -5.06 -8.52
CA LYS A 30 1.60 -5.01 -7.46
C LYS A 30 1.02 -3.61 -7.30
N ARG A 31 1.80 -2.55 -7.52
CA ARG A 31 1.27 -1.17 -7.54
C ARG A 31 0.30 -0.97 -8.67
N GLU A 32 0.67 -1.41 -9.87
CA GLU A 32 -0.20 -1.32 -11.05
C GLU A 32 -1.49 -2.13 -10.85
N ALA A 33 -1.39 -3.36 -10.33
CA ALA A 33 -2.55 -4.23 -10.17
C ALA A 33 -3.46 -3.87 -8.98
N TYR A 34 -2.89 -3.41 -7.86
CA TYR A 34 -3.62 -3.31 -6.58
C TYR A 34 -3.49 -1.96 -5.89
N GLY A 35 -2.70 -1.02 -6.40
CA GLY A 35 -2.39 0.24 -5.71
C GLY A 35 -3.63 1.05 -5.36
N ALA A 36 -4.55 1.22 -6.31
CA ALA A 36 -5.80 1.93 -6.09
C ALA A 36 -6.67 1.28 -5.01
N ASP A 37 -6.77 -0.06 -5.01
CA ASP A 37 -7.53 -0.80 -4.00
C ASP A 37 -6.91 -0.70 -2.62
N VAL A 38 -5.58 -0.74 -2.53
CA VAL A 38 -4.87 -0.53 -1.25
C VAL A 38 -5.19 0.84 -0.68
N LEU A 39 -5.09 1.90 -1.50
CA LEU A 39 -5.41 3.27 -1.05
C LEU A 39 -6.86 3.40 -0.61
N ARG A 40 -7.80 2.82 -1.37
CA ARG A 40 -9.23 2.79 -1.02
C ARG A 40 -9.44 2.12 0.34
N VAL A 41 -8.83 0.97 0.58
CA VAL A 41 -8.97 0.26 1.86
C VAL A 41 -8.34 1.07 2.99
N VAL A 42 -7.13 1.60 2.81
CA VAL A 42 -6.46 2.42 3.83
C VAL A 42 -7.31 3.63 4.20
N SER A 43 -7.84 4.36 3.20
CA SER A 43 -8.68 5.55 3.41
C SER A 43 -9.96 5.30 4.20
N ALA A 44 -10.42 4.05 4.30
CA ALA A 44 -11.60 3.71 5.09
C ALA A 44 -11.34 3.64 6.60
N PHE A 45 -10.07 3.70 7.03
CA PHE A 45 -9.65 3.56 8.43
C PHE A 45 -8.80 4.73 8.95
N VAL A 46 -8.66 5.82 8.18
CA VAL A 46 -8.01 7.07 8.60
C VAL A 46 -9.01 8.17 8.86
#